data_AF-A0A972U699-F1
#
_entry.id   AF-A0A972U699-F1
#
_cell.length_a   1.000
_cell.length_b   1.000
_cell.length_c   1.000
_cell.angle_alpha   90.00
_cell.angle_beta   90.00
_cell.angle_gamma   90.00
#
_symmetry.space_group_name_H-M   'P 1'
#
loop_
_entity.id
_entity.type
_entity.pdbx_description
1 polymer ?
#
loop_
_entity_poly.entity_id
_entity_poly.type
_entity_poly.pdbx_seq_one_letter_code
_entity_poly.pdbx_strand_id
1 'polypeptide(L)'
;MKRVLIMLLAMACLVGCQGCGTTAAQGGRTVRISVLDGGKIAVNGRVFTRDRLIKKVKAAGARPTTAIEVSIPTGAPQTIMVDITRDLRKAGFTKILFVRPRQALTSG
;
A
#
# COMPACT_ATOMS: atom_id res chain seq x y z
N MET A 1 -40.52 -1.22 -48.71
CA MET A 1 -39.18 -1.69 -48.28
C MET A 1 -38.32 -0.59 -47.63
N LYS A 2 -38.91 0.44 -46.99
CA LYS A 2 -38.15 1.52 -46.28
C LYS A 2 -38.29 1.47 -44.76
N ARG A 3 -39.20 0.65 -44.22
CA ARG A 3 -39.50 0.57 -42.77
C ARG A 3 -38.64 -0.45 -42.02
N VAL A 4 -38.04 -1.41 -42.72
CA VAL A 4 -37.16 -2.45 -42.12
C VAL A 4 -35.75 -1.91 -41.86
N LEU A 5 -35.29 -0.96 -42.69
CA LEU A 5 -33.95 -0.35 -42.57
C LEU A 5 -33.81 0.54 -41.32
N ILE A 6 -34.91 1.12 -40.83
CA ILE A 6 -34.88 2.03 -39.67
C ILE A 6 -34.88 1.25 -38.34
N MET A 7 -35.42 0.03 -38.32
CA MET A 7 -35.51 -0.75 -37.08
C MET A 7 -34.18 -1.43 -36.70
N LEU A 8 -33.26 -1.61 -37.65
CA LEU A 8 -31.91 -2.16 -37.42
C LEU A 8 -30.91 -1.13 -36.88
N LEU A 9 -31.23 0.17 -36.92
CA LEU A 9 -30.33 1.24 -36.44
C LEU A 9 -30.51 1.52 -34.94
N ALA A 10 -31.56 1.00 -34.30
CA ALA A 10 -31.84 1.22 -32.87
C ALA A 10 -31.16 0.19 -31.94
N MET A 11 -30.60 -0.89 -32.48
CA MET A 11 -30.09 -2.04 -31.71
C MET A 11 -28.56 -2.04 -31.54
N ALA A 12 -27.89 -0.93 -31.87
CA ALA A 12 -26.43 -0.81 -31.80
C ALA A 12 -25.90 -0.06 -30.55
N CYS A 13 -26.76 0.51 -29.70
CA CYS A 13 -26.33 1.35 -28.58
C CYS A 13 -26.29 0.66 -27.20
N LEU A 14 -26.63 -0.63 -27.09
CA LEU A 14 -26.76 -1.31 -25.79
C LEU A 14 -25.58 -2.22 -25.41
N VAL A 15 -24.52 -2.30 -26.23
CA VAL A 15 -23.34 -3.14 -25.95
C VAL A 15 -22.09 -2.25 -25.85
N GLY A 16 -22.01 -1.45 -24.78
CA GLY A 16 -20.89 -0.53 -24.57
C GLY A 16 -20.47 -0.27 -23.13
N CYS A 17 -21.16 -0.83 -22.12
CA CYS A 17 -20.84 -0.59 -20.72
C CYS A 17 -20.27 -1.82 -19.99
N GLN A 18 -19.47 -2.65 -20.69
CA GLN A 18 -18.48 -3.51 -20.03
C GLN A 18 -17.15 -2.78 -19.92
N GLY A 19 -17.21 -1.54 -19.43
CA GLY A 19 -16.05 -0.79 -18.97
C GLY A 19 -15.73 -1.23 -17.55
N CYS A 20 -14.73 -2.09 -17.45
CA CYS A 20 -14.08 -2.55 -16.23
C CYS A 20 -13.85 -1.39 -15.24
N GLY A 21 -14.75 -1.20 -14.29
CA GLY A 21 -14.50 -0.46 -13.07
C GLY A 21 -14.25 -1.47 -11.97
N THR A 22 -13.10 -2.14 -12.03
CA THR A 22 -12.62 -2.99 -10.95
C THR A 22 -12.78 -2.21 -9.64
N THR A 23 -13.60 -2.74 -8.75
CA THR A 23 -13.71 -2.36 -7.35
C THR A 23 -12.37 -2.63 -6.66
N ALA A 24 -11.32 -1.89 -7.03
CA ALA A 24 -10.00 -2.01 -6.45
C ALA A 24 -9.86 -0.91 -5.42
N ALA A 25 -10.30 -1.25 -4.21
CA ALA A 25 -9.87 -0.61 -2.97
C ALA A 25 -10.00 0.92 -2.95
N GLN A 26 -11.15 1.39 -2.49
CA GLN A 26 -11.22 2.57 -1.63
C GLN A 26 -10.53 2.27 -0.28
N GLY A 27 -9.31 1.73 -0.33
CA GLY A 27 -8.39 1.51 0.78
C GLY A 27 -7.34 2.59 0.66
N GLY A 28 -7.24 3.47 1.65
CA GLY A 28 -6.26 4.54 1.66
C GLY A 28 -4.88 4.00 1.28
N ARG A 29 -4.16 4.74 0.43
CA ARG A 29 -2.81 4.39 -0.04
C ARG A 29 -1.93 4.14 1.17
N THR A 30 -1.66 2.87 1.49
CA THR A 30 -0.87 2.44 2.65
C THR A 30 0.56 2.18 2.20
N VAL A 31 1.55 2.65 2.96
CA VAL A 31 2.96 2.33 2.73
C VAL A 31 3.42 1.29 3.74
N ARG A 32 4.01 0.20 3.24
CA ARG A 32 4.52 -0.89 4.07
C ARG A 32 6.01 -0.75 4.28
N ILE A 33 6.40 -0.79 5.54
CA ILE A 33 7.77 -0.77 6.03
C ILE A 33 8.00 -2.11 6.74
N SER A 34 9.07 -2.83 6.39
CA SER A 34 9.48 -4.03 7.12
C SER A 34 10.86 -3.80 7.71
N VAL A 35 11.00 -4.00 9.01
CA VAL A 35 12.30 -4.04 9.68
C VAL A 35 12.90 -5.42 9.41
N LEU A 36 14.13 -5.44 8.91
CA LEU A 36 14.89 -6.67 8.67
C LEU A 36 15.99 -6.81 9.73
N ASP A 37 16.53 -8.01 9.85
CA ASP A 37 17.67 -8.28 10.72
C ASP A 37 18.87 -7.40 10.34
N GLY A 38 19.65 -7.00 11.35
CA GLY A 38 20.78 -6.09 11.18
C GLY A 38 20.40 -4.62 10.95
N GLY A 39 19.16 -4.21 11.28
CA GLY A 39 18.73 -2.81 11.26
C GLY A 39 18.46 -2.23 9.87
N LYS A 40 18.41 -3.09 8.84
CA LYS A 40 18.00 -2.72 7.49
C LYS A 40 16.47 -2.57 7.44
N ILE A 41 15.99 -1.72 6.54
CA ILE A 41 14.56 -1.42 6.42
C ILE A 41 14.13 -1.61 4.97
N ALA A 42 13.08 -2.41 4.76
CA ALA A 42 12.43 -2.52 3.47
C ALA A 42 11.24 -1.56 3.38
N VAL A 43 11.14 -0.78 2.31
CA VAL A 43 9.95 0.03 2.00
C VAL A 43 9.34 -0.51 0.71
N ASN A 44 8.08 -0.96 0.77
CA ASN A 44 7.40 -1.65 -0.33
C ASN A 44 8.27 -2.76 -0.98
N GLY A 45 8.94 -3.57 -0.14
CA GLY A 45 9.78 -4.70 -0.56
C GLY A 45 11.20 -4.35 -1.02
N ARG A 46 11.59 -3.07 -1.08
CA ARG A 46 12.97 -2.68 -1.44
C ARG A 46 13.77 -2.33 -0.20
N VAL A 47 14.96 -2.91 -0.07
CA VAL A 47 15.82 -2.78 1.11
C VAL A 47 16.66 -1.50 1.05
N PHE A 48 16.68 -0.77 2.15
CA PHE A 48 17.43 0.45 2.33
C PHE A 48 18.00 0.53 3.75
N THR A 49 18.91 1.48 3.94
CA THR A 49 19.41 1.91 5.24
C THR A 49 18.42 2.89 5.89
N ARG A 50 18.44 2.96 7.23
CA ARG A 50 17.49 3.77 8.01
C ARG A 50 17.55 5.27 7.70
N ASP A 51 18.73 5.81 7.40
CA ASP A 51 18.91 7.22 7.00
C ASP A 51 18.07 7.59 5.77
N ARG A 52 17.76 6.62 4.91
CA ARG A 52 16.95 6.83 3.70
C ARG A 52 15.47 6.57 3.90
N LEU A 53 15.03 6.14 5.09
CA LEU A 53 13.66 5.74 5.38
C LEU A 53 12.65 6.80 4.94
N ILE A 54 12.78 8.01 5.48
CA ILE A 54 11.82 9.09 5.23
C ILE A 54 11.78 9.49 3.76
N LYS A 55 12.95 9.56 3.10
CA LYS A 55 13.06 9.85 1.67
C LYS A 55 12.32 8.80 0.83
N LYS A 56 12.44 7.52 1.19
CA LYS A 56 11.81 6.41 0.47
C LYS A 56 10.30 6.33 0.73
N VAL A 57 9.86 6.57 1.97
CA VAL A 57 8.43 6.64 2.31
C VAL A 57 7.74 7.78 1.55
N LYS A 58 8.34 8.97 1.48
CA LYS A 58 7.82 10.09 0.67
C LYS A 58 7.84 9.77 -0.82
N ALA A 59 8.92 9.17 -1.34
CA ALA A 59 9.01 8.76 -2.74
C ALA A 59 7.99 7.67 -3.12
N ALA A 60 7.50 6.88 -2.16
CA ALA A 60 6.40 5.94 -2.36
C ALA A 60 5.01 6.64 -2.43
N GLY A 61 4.97 7.97 -2.30
CA GLY A 61 3.75 8.77 -2.37
C GLY A 61 3.05 8.95 -1.02
N ALA A 62 3.72 8.66 0.10
CA ALA A 62 3.15 8.87 1.42
C ALA A 62 2.95 10.37 1.72
N ARG A 63 1.77 10.70 2.24
CA ARG A 63 1.41 12.00 2.80
C ARG A 63 1.34 11.92 4.33
N PRO A 64 1.32 13.04 5.07
CA PRO A 64 1.14 13.05 6.53
C PRO A 64 -0.02 12.18 7.05
N THR A 65 -1.10 12.10 6.27
CA THR A 65 -2.33 11.35 6.58
C THR A 65 -2.36 9.91 6.06
N THR A 66 -1.32 9.49 5.32
CA THR A 66 -1.17 8.13 4.81
C THR A 66 -0.93 7.17 5.96
N ALA A 67 -1.62 6.03 5.96
CA ALA A 67 -1.35 4.94 6.88
C ALA A 67 0.02 4.32 6.55
N ILE A 68 0.89 4.25 7.55
CA ILE A 68 2.20 3.63 7.48
C ILE A 68 2.16 2.34 8.28
N GLU A 69 2.17 1.19 7.60
CA GLU A 69 2.27 -0.12 8.23
C GLU A 69 3.74 -0.46 8.47
N VAL A 70 4.12 -0.70 9.72
CA VAL A 70 5.48 -1.08 10.13
C VAL A 70 5.44 -2.52 10.64
N SER A 71 6.03 -3.43 9.88
CA SER A 71 6.26 -4.81 10.24
C SER A 71 7.57 -4.94 10.99
N ILE A 72 7.53 -5.42 12.23
CA ILE A 72 8.70 -5.61 13.09
C ILE A 72 8.85 -7.10 13.40
N PRO A 73 10.02 -7.73 13.17
CA PRO A 73 10.21 -9.14 13.42
C PRO A 73 10.12 -9.46 14.91
N THR A 74 9.63 -10.66 15.22
CA THR A 74 9.54 -11.15 16.59
C THR A 74 10.95 -11.25 17.18
N GLY A 75 11.22 -10.52 18.27
CA GLY A 75 12.55 -10.47 18.89
C GLY A 75 13.36 -9.21 18.56
N ALA A 76 12.87 -8.33 17.70
CA ALA A 76 13.51 -7.04 17.49
C ALA A 76 13.52 -6.20 18.80
N PRO A 77 14.62 -5.50 19.10
CA PRO A 77 14.68 -4.62 20.27
C PRO A 77 13.61 -3.53 20.19
N GLN A 78 12.96 -3.25 21.32
CA GLN A 78 11.95 -2.19 21.45
C GLN A 78 12.48 -0.81 21.04
N THR A 79 13.79 -0.57 21.20
CA THR A 79 14.44 0.68 20.78
C THR A 79 14.22 0.97 19.31
N ILE A 80 14.26 -0.03 18.42
CA ILE A 80 14.04 0.12 16.98
C ILE A 80 12.63 0.64 16.68
N MET A 81 11.62 0.13 17.39
CA MET A 81 10.23 0.56 17.24
C MET A 81 10.06 2.03 17.63
N VAL A 82 10.60 2.43 18.79
CA VAL A 82 10.57 3.81 19.27
C VAL A 82 11.26 4.75 18.29
N ASP A 83 12.41 4.31 17.80
CA ASP A 83 13.24 5.04 16.86
C ASP A 83 12.56 5.31 15.52
N ILE A 84 11.97 4.27 14.92
CA ILE A 84 11.21 4.39 13.66
C ILE A 84 9.99 5.29 13.88
N THR A 85 9.29 5.14 15.01
CA THR A 85 8.16 5.99 15.36
C THR A 85 8.57 7.45 15.42
N ARG A 86 9.66 7.76 16.11
CA ARG A 86 10.20 9.10 16.26
C ARG A 86 10.55 9.72 14.91
N ASP A 87 11.24 8.97 14.05
CA ASP A 87 11.64 9.44 12.72
C ASP A 87 10.41 9.74 11.85
N LEU A 88 9.41 8.86 11.86
CA LEU A 88 8.15 9.04 11.12
C LEU A 88 7.33 10.23 11.64
N ARG A 89 7.24 10.40 12.96
CA ARG A 89 6.54 11.53 13.60
C ARG A 89 7.22 12.85 13.30
N LYS A 90 8.56 12.91 13.39
CA LYS A 90 9.37 14.08 13.02
C LYS A 90 9.17 14.47 11.55
N ALA A 91 8.91 13.50 10.68
CA ALA A 91 8.60 13.71 9.28
C ALA A 91 7.14 14.11 8.99
N GLY A 92 6.28 14.15 10.01
CA GLY A 92 4.88 14.56 9.92
C GLY A 92 3.86 13.43 9.70
N PHE A 93 4.28 12.16 9.71
CA PHE A 93 3.34 11.05 9.56
C PHE A 93 2.57 10.81 10.88
N THR A 94 1.25 10.81 10.81
CA THR A 94 0.40 10.71 12.01
C THR A 94 -0.23 9.34 12.20
N LYS A 95 -0.45 8.59 11.11
CA LYS A 95 -1.07 7.26 11.11
C LYS A 95 -0.01 6.18 10.96
N ILE A 96 0.50 5.69 12.08
CA ILE A 96 1.53 4.64 12.14
C ILE A 96 0.90 3.40 12.78
N LEU A 97 0.94 2.27 12.07
CA LEU A 97 0.35 1.00 12.47
C LEU A 97 1.47 -0.03 12.61
N PHE A 98 1.64 -0.61 13.79
CA PHE A 98 2.58 -1.71 13.98
C PHE A 98 1.88 -3.03 13.72
N VAL A 99 2.40 -3.79 12.77
CA VAL A 99 1.89 -5.12 12.42
C VAL A 99 2.94 -6.16 12.81
N ARG A 100 2.49 -7.26 13.41
CA ARG A 100 3.36 -8.42 13.58
C ARG A 100 3.38 -9.19 12.27
N PRO A 101 4.56 -9.52 11.71
CA PRO A 101 4.63 -10.38 10.54
C PRO A 101 3.93 -11.69 10.88
N ARG A 102 2.95 -12.09 10.07
CA ARG A 102 2.34 -13.41 10.16
C ARG A 102 3.47 -14.40 9.94
N GLN A 103 3.88 -15.12 10.98
CA GLN A 103 4.67 -16.32 10.79
C GLN A 103 3.79 -17.24 9.96
N ALA A 104 4.23 -17.56 8.74
CA ALA A 104 3.63 -18.67 8.02
C ALA A 104 3.89 -19.89 8.91
N LEU A 105 2.86 -20.35 9.62
CA LEU A 105 2.83 -21.72 10.10
C LEU A 105 2.94 -22.56 8.84
N THR A 106 4.15 -23.03 8.54
CA THR A 106 4.35 -24.13 7.62
C THR A 106 3.65 -25.30 8.28
N SER A 107 2.39 -25.56 7.89
CA SER A 107 1.72 -26.81 8.19
C SER A 107 2.56 -27.90 7.54
N GLY A 108 3.33 -28.60 8.37
CA GLY A 108 3.99 -29.85 8.01
C GLY A 108 2.98 -30.98 7.94
#